data_AF-A0A3L8CUA2-F1
#
_entry.id   AF-A0A3L8CUA2-F1
#
_cell.length_a   1.000
_cell.length_b   1.000
_cell.length_c   1.000
_cell.angle_alpha   90.00
_cell.angle_beta   90.00
_cell.angle_gamma   90.00
#
_symmetry.space_group_name_H-M   'P 1'
#
loop_
_entity.id
_entity.type
_entity.pdbx_description
1 polymer ?
#
loop_
_entity_poly.entity_id
_entity_poly.type
_entity_poly.pdbx_seq_one_letter_code
_entity_poly.pdbx_strand_id
1 'polypeptide(L)'
;SRNFGPAIHKFGAIVGGGFNWLDQNIFGGKLPFTLHDNKPDYACLKLAADCKKIDYPKPDGKLSFDKLSSVFISGTNHEEEQPCHLKLTDPSIPISKNLPLYDEPAQRYCPAGVYEVVTKEDGEKRFQINAQNCVHCKTCDIKDPAQNITWVAPEGSGGPTYPNM
;
A
#
# COMPACT_ATOMS: atom_id res chain seq x y z
N SER A 1 3.68 23.80 -8.22
CA SER A 1 3.00 22.87 -7.29
C SER A 1 3.86 22.30 -6.15
N ARG A 2 5.09 22.78 -5.85
CA ARG A 2 5.93 22.21 -4.77
C ARG A 2 5.29 22.18 -3.38
N ASN A 3 4.38 23.12 -3.10
CA ASN A 3 3.68 23.21 -1.83
C ASN A 3 2.38 22.39 -1.80
N PHE A 4 1.95 21.80 -2.93
CA PHE A 4 0.59 21.28 -3.08
C PHE A 4 0.28 20.12 -2.13
N GLY A 5 1.05 19.04 -2.21
CA GLY A 5 0.91 17.88 -1.32
C GLY A 5 1.11 18.24 0.16
N PRO A 6 2.25 18.85 0.52
CA PRO A 6 2.53 19.24 1.91
C PRO A 6 1.47 20.16 2.53
N ALA A 7 0.85 21.05 1.74
CA ALA A 7 -0.25 21.88 2.24
C ALA A 7 -1.49 21.05 2.62
N ILE A 8 -1.85 20.05 1.80
CA ILE A 8 -2.96 19.14 2.10
C ILE A 8 -2.65 18.27 3.32
N HIS A 9 -1.42 17.75 3.43
CA HIS A 9 -1.02 16.92 4.57
C HIS A 9 -1.00 17.71 5.88
N LYS A 10 -0.52 18.96 5.84
CA LYS A 10 -0.37 19.80 7.05
C LYS A 10 -1.66 20.48 7.50
N PHE A 11 -2.47 20.95 6.55
CA PHE A 11 -3.67 21.75 6.84
C PHE A 11 -4.99 21.03 6.55
N GLY A 12 -4.94 19.80 6.03
CA GLY A 12 -6.11 19.05 5.60
C GLY A 12 -6.65 19.50 4.25
N ALA A 13 -7.60 18.72 3.70
CA ALA A 13 -8.09 18.90 2.34
C ALA A 13 -8.72 20.29 2.07
N ILE A 14 -9.48 20.82 3.03
CA ILE A 14 -10.21 22.09 2.87
C ILE A 14 -9.25 23.28 2.91
N VAL A 15 -8.51 23.43 4.02
CA VAL A 15 -7.61 24.58 4.21
C VAL A 15 -6.39 24.48 3.30
N GLY A 16 -5.81 23.28 3.16
CA GLY A 16 -4.72 23.04 2.21
C GLY A 16 -5.16 23.23 0.76
N GLY A 17 -6.40 22.88 0.42
CA GLY A 17 -6.99 23.13 -0.89
C GLY A 17 -7.13 24.63 -1.17
N GLY A 18 -7.63 25.40 -0.21
CA GLY A 18 -7.70 26.87 -0.32
C GLY A 18 -6.32 27.51 -0.45
N PHE A 19 -5.34 27.05 0.33
CA PHE A 19 -3.94 27.47 0.20
C PHE A 19 -3.41 27.19 -1.21
N ASN A 20 -3.63 25.98 -1.74
CA ASN A 20 -3.17 25.59 -3.06
C ASN A 20 -3.85 26.39 -4.16
N TRP A 21 -5.14 26.68 -4.02
CA TRP A 21 -5.85 27.54 -4.96
C TRP A 21 -5.21 28.93 -5.02
N LEU A 22 -4.91 29.55 -3.86
CA LEU A 22 -4.23 30.84 -3.79
C LEU A 22 -2.82 30.76 -4.40
N ASP A 23 -1.99 29.81 -3.96
CA ASP A 23 -0.62 29.65 -4.43
C ASP A 23 -0.56 29.46 -5.95
N GLN A 24 -1.40 28.58 -6.51
CA GLN A 24 -1.34 28.26 -7.93
C GLN A 24 -2.05 29.30 -8.81
N ASN A 25 -3.20 29.86 -8.41
CA ASN A 25 -3.98 30.77 -9.27
C ASN A 25 -3.56 32.24 -9.11
N ILE A 26 -3.16 32.68 -7.92
CA ILE A 26 -2.82 34.09 -7.67
C ILE A 26 -1.31 34.30 -7.76
N PHE A 27 -0.52 33.42 -7.14
CA PHE A 27 0.94 33.57 -7.08
C PHE A 27 1.68 32.73 -8.13
N GLY A 28 0.97 31.96 -8.97
CA GLY A 28 1.57 31.12 -10.01
C GLY A 28 2.57 30.09 -9.47
N GLY A 29 2.43 29.65 -8.22
CA GLY A 29 3.33 28.74 -7.54
C GLY A 29 4.66 29.36 -7.08
N LYS A 30 4.78 30.69 -7.05
CA LYS A 30 6.03 31.42 -6.77
C LYS A 30 6.14 31.97 -5.35
N LEU A 31 5.35 31.46 -4.39
CA LEU A 31 5.50 31.85 -2.98
C LEU A 31 6.96 31.64 -2.51
N PRO A 32 7.55 32.56 -1.74
CA PRO A 32 8.99 32.58 -1.42
C PRO A 32 9.42 31.53 -0.37
N PHE A 33 8.61 30.49 -0.17
CA PHE A 33 8.89 29.39 0.76
C PHE A 33 8.44 28.04 0.18
N THR A 34 8.95 26.97 0.79
CA THR A 34 8.63 25.58 0.46
C THR A 34 8.14 24.85 1.70
N LEU A 35 6.95 24.25 1.62
CA LEU A 35 6.43 23.32 2.60
C LEU A 35 7.04 21.94 2.36
N HIS A 36 7.30 21.18 3.44
CA HIS A 36 7.98 19.90 3.37
C HIS A 36 7.22 18.84 4.18
N ASP A 37 7.18 17.63 3.64
CA ASP A 37 6.80 16.41 4.37
C ASP A 37 8.07 15.71 4.84
N ASN A 38 8.40 15.90 6.11
CA ASN A 38 9.67 15.40 6.68
C ASN A 38 9.57 13.96 7.21
N LYS A 39 8.37 13.38 7.23
CA LYS A 39 8.12 12.05 7.78
C LYS A 39 7.90 11.06 6.63
N PRO A 40 8.68 9.98 6.55
CA PRO A 40 8.51 8.99 5.50
C PRO A 40 7.20 8.21 5.69
N ASP A 41 6.63 7.72 4.58
CA ASP A 41 5.30 7.11 4.57
C ASP A 41 5.16 5.90 5.49
N TYR A 42 6.17 5.03 5.56
CA TYR A 42 6.17 3.86 6.44
C TYR A 42 5.99 4.24 7.92
N ALA A 43 6.51 5.40 8.33
CA ALA A 43 6.44 5.86 9.71
C ALA A 43 5.09 6.51 10.04
N CYS A 44 4.25 6.81 9.05
CA CYS A 44 3.01 7.57 9.23
C CYS A 44 1.83 6.74 9.76
N LEU A 45 1.97 5.42 9.91
CA LEU A 45 0.92 4.58 10.52
C LEU A 45 0.78 4.86 12.02
N LYS A 46 -0.46 4.76 12.50
CA LYS A 46 -0.80 4.74 13.92
C LYS A 46 -1.00 3.29 14.36
N LEU A 47 -0.89 3.03 15.66
CA LEU A 47 -1.22 1.72 16.21
C LEU A 47 -2.69 1.39 15.95
N ALA A 48 -2.99 0.13 15.71
CA ALA A 48 -4.35 -0.34 15.47
C ALA A 48 -5.27 -0.03 16.66
N ALA A 49 -4.75 -0.11 17.88
CA ALA A 49 -5.48 0.22 19.12
C ALA A 49 -5.93 1.69 19.20
N ASP A 50 -5.22 2.60 18.54
CA ASP A 50 -5.53 4.04 18.53
C ASP A 50 -6.46 4.45 17.38
N CYS A 51 -6.90 3.47 16.58
CA CYS A 51 -7.68 3.71 15.37
C CYS A 51 -9.06 3.07 15.44
N LYS A 52 -10.06 3.76 14.89
CA LYS A 52 -11.36 3.16 14.64
C LYS A 52 -11.27 2.28 13.40
N LYS A 53 -11.62 1.00 13.53
CA LYS A 53 -11.76 0.09 12.38
C LYS A 53 -12.80 0.64 11.39
N ILE A 54 -12.43 0.71 10.12
CA ILE A 54 -13.34 1.07 9.04
C ILE A 54 -14.11 -0.18 8.61
N ASP A 55 -15.43 -0.07 8.54
CA ASP A 55 -16.30 -1.12 8.01
C ASP A 55 -16.61 -0.82 6.54
N TYR A 56 -16.04 -1.62 5.63
CA TYR A 56 -16.26 -1.47 4.20
C TYR A 56 -17.43 -2.35 3.75
N PRO A 57 -18.37 -1.83 2.95
CA PRO A 57 -19.45 -2.63 2.42
C PRO A 57 -18.90 -3.76 1.54
N LYS A 58 -19.61 -4.88 1.52
CA LYS A 58 -19.29 -5.99 0.60
C LYS A 58 -19.45 -5.52 -0.85
N PRO A 59 -18.62 -6.00 -1.78
CA PRO A 59 -18.75 -5.68 -3.20
C PRO A 59 -20.09 -6.17 -3.75
N ASP A 60 -20.70 -5.38 -4.62
CA ASP A 60 -22.00 -5.64 -5.25
C ASP A 60 -21.90 -6.36 -6.61
N GLY A 61 -20.69 -6.51 -7.14
CA GLY A 61 -20.42 -7.14 -8.44
C GLY A 61 -20.85 -6.30 -9.65
N LYS A 62 -21.20 -5.01 -9.44
CA LYS A 62 -21.65 -4.10 -10.52
C LYS A 62 -20.84 -2.81 -10.55
N LEU A 63 -20.77 -2.10 -9.43
CA LEU A 63 -19.98 -0.89 -9.26
C LEU A 63 -18.74 -1.13 -8.40
N SER A 64 -18.79 -2.18 -7.59
CA SER A 64 -17.74 -2.58 -6.65
C SER A 64 -17.48 -4.07 -6.76
N PHE A 65 -16.20 -4.44 -6.76
CA PHE A 65 -15.76 -5.80 -7.02
C PHE A 65 -14.79 -6.23 -5.92
N ASP A 66 -14.67 -7.54 -5.73
CA ASP A 66 -13.64 -8.08 -4.85
C ASP A 66 -12.25 -7.93 -5.48
N LYS A 67 -11.23 -8.09 -4.63
CA LYS A 67 -9.83 -7.89 -5.01
C LYS A 67 -9.36 -8.94 -6.03
N LEU A 68 -9.81 -10.19 -5.94
CA LEU A 68 -9.35 -11.26 -6.81
C LEU A 68 -9.90 -11.10 -8.23
N SER A 69 -11.18 -10.75 -8.36
CA SER A 69 -11.76 -10.37 -9.66
C SER A 69 -11.01 -9.20 -10.31
N SER A 70 -10.57 -8.23 -9.51
CA SER A 70 -9.78 -7.08 -9.99
C SER A 70 -8.35 -7.47 -10.41
N VAL A 71 -7.72 -8.42 -9.72
CA VAL A 71 -6.40 -8.95 -10.10
C VAL A 71 -6.48 -9.77 -11.39
N PHE A 72 -7.54 -10.56 -11.55
CA PHE A 72 -7.75 -11.37 -12.75
C PHE A 72 -7.78 -10.51 -14.03
N ILE A 73 -8.53 -9.41 -14.02
CA ILE A 73 -8.61 -8.51 -15.19
C ILE A 73 -7.31 -7.74 -15.45
N SER A 74 -6.42 -7.66 -14.46
CA SER A 74 -5.10 -7.07 -14.61
C SER A 74 -4.17 -7.93 -15.47
N GLY A 75 -4.57 -9.19 -15.76
CA GLY A 75 -3.77 -10.15 -16.52
C GLY A 75 -2.40 -10.42 -15.87
N THR A 76 -2.28 -10.21 -14.56
CA THR A 76 -1.00 -10.43 -13.87
C THR A 76 -0.76 -11.91 -13.66
N ASN A 77 0.45 -12.35 -13.99
CA ASN A 77 0.87 -13.72 -13.74
C ASN A 77 2.38 -13.80 -13.55
N HIS A 78 2.85 -14.85 -12.89
CA HIS A 78 4.25 -15.17 -12.67
C HIS A 78 4.43 -16.68 -12.75
N GLU A 79 5.59 -17.13 -13.25
CA GLU A 79 5.99 -18.55 -13.14
C GLU A 79 5.93 -19.01 -11.68
N GLU A 80 5.36 -20.20 -11.42
CA GLU A 80 5.07 -20.66 -10.05
C GLU A 80 6.34 -21.10 -9.33
N GLU A 81 7.27 -21.72 -10.06
CA GLU A 81 8.51 -22.27 -9.51
C GLU A 81 9.65 -21.25 -9.41
N GLN A 82 9.37 -19.95 -9.60
CA GLN A 82 10.39 -18.91 -9.45
C GLN A 82 10.56 -18.49 -7.98
N PRO A 83 11.76 -17.99 -7.59
CA PRO A 83 11.96 -17.42 -6.26
C PRO A 83 11.03 -16.23 -6.01
N CYS A 84 10.37 -16.20 -4.84
CA CYS A 84 9.51 -15.09 -4.45
C CYS A 84 10.27 -13.75 -4.50
N HIS A 85 9.78 -12.80 -5.28
CA HIS A 85 10.43 -11.50 -5.52
C HIS A 85 10.08 -10.44 -4.46
N LEU A 86 9.37 -10.84 -3.40
CA LEU A 86 9.00 -10.02 -2.25
C LEU A 86 9.77 -10.56 -1.06
N LYS A 87 10.96 -10.01 -0.84
CA LYS A 87 11.91 -10.53 0.14
C LYS A 87 11.58 -9.95 1.51
N LEU A 88 11.52 -10.80 2.52
CA LEU A 88 11.49 -10.38 3.92
C LEU A 88 12.92 -10.41 4.46
N THR A 89 13.34 -9.32 5.09
CA THR A 89 14.62 -9.29 5.83
C THR A 89 14.54 -10.20 7.05
N ASP A 90 13.42 -10.15 7.77
CA ASP A 90 13.08 -11.02 8.89
C ASP A 90 11.66 -11.60 8.70
N PRO A 91 11.52 -12.91 8.42
CA PRO A 91 10.23 -13.58 8.25
C PRO A 91 9.32 -13.58 9.50
N SER A 92 9.86 -13.29 10.69
CA SER A 92 9.10 -13.29 11.94
C SER A 92 8.33 -11.98 12.18
N ILE A 93 8.78 -10.86 11.61
CA ILE A 93 8.22 -9.52 11.85
C ILE A 93 6.72 -9.40 11.53
N PRO A 94 6.20 -9.94 10.42
CA PRO A 94 4.78 -9.81 10.10
C PRO A 94 3.86 -10.32 11.21
N ILE A 95 4.19 -11.48 11.80
CA ILE A 95 3.38 -12.10 12.86
C ILE A 95 3.73 -11.55 14.24
N SER A 96 5.02 -11.40 14.56
CA SER A 96 5.47 -11.02 15.90
C SER A 96 5.30 -9.53 16.21
N LYS A 97 5.29 -8.67 15.19
CA LYS A 97 5.28 -7.21 15.37
C LYS A 97 4.16 -6.52 14.61
N ASN A 98 4.08 -6.71 13.28
CA ASN A 98 3.14 -5.96 12.46
C ASN A 98 1.67 -6.34 12.74
N LEU A 99 1.39 -7.63 12.92
CA LEU A 99 0.07 -8.12 13.29
C LEU A 99 -0.43 -7.56 14.63
N PRO A 100 0.28 -7.68 15.77
CA PRO A 100 -0.22 -7.14 17.04
C PRO A 100 -0.25 -5.61 17.11
N LEU A 101 0.67 -4.89 16.45
CA LEU A 101 0.74 -3.42 16.55
C LEU A 101 -0.15 -2.69 15.54
N TYR A 102 -0.23 -3.21 14.31
CA TYR A 102 -0.85 -2.54 13.16
C TYR A 102 -1.93 -3.38 12.48
N ASP A 103 -2.30 -4.53 13.06
CA ASP A 103 -3.25 -5.49 12.48
C ASP A 103 -2.84 -5.95 11.06
N GLU A 104 -1.53 -6.17 10.89
CA GLU A 104 -0.83 -6.57 9.66
C GLU A 104 -1.34 -5.82 8.41
N PRO A 105 -0.86 -4.57 8.20
CA PRO A 105 -1.43 -3.66 7.23
C PRO A 105 -1.22 -4.10 5.78
N ALA A 106 -0.30 -5.03 5.50
CA ALA A 106 -0.04 -5.52 4.15
C ALA A 106 -1.26 -6.19 3.52
N GLN A 107 -2.14 -6.78 4.34
CA GLN A 107 -3.41 -7.36 3.90
C GLN A 107 -4.36 -6.30 3.28
N ARG A 108 -4.17 -5.03 3.61
CA ARG A 108 -5.05 -3.92 3.22
C ARG A 108 -4.43 -3.00 2.19
N TYR A 109 -3.20 -2.51 2.41
CA TYR A 109 -2.57 -1.60 1.44
C TYR A 109 -2.15 -2.30 0.16
N CYS A 110 -1.97 -3.63 0.17
CA CYS A 110 -1.65 -4.36 -1.04
C CYS A 110 -2.88 -4.38 -1.96
N PRO A 111 -2.76 -3.82 -3.18
CA PRO A 111 -3.90 -3.75 -4.09
C PRO A 111 -4.27 -5.11 -4.69
N ALA A 112 -3.41 -6.13 -4.55
CA ALA A 112 -3.54 -7.40 -5.26
C ALA A 112 -3.68 -8.65 -4.36
N GLY A 113 -3.81 -8.48 -3.04
CA GLY A 113 -4.07 -9.62 -2.16
C GLY A 113 -2.89 -10.59 -2.08
N VAL A 114 -1.69 -10.05 -2.23
CA VAL A 114 -0.44 -10.82 -2.17
C VAL A 114 -0.15 -11.31 -0.75
N TYR A 115 -0.53 -10.54 0.28
CA TYR A 115 -0.23 -10.86 1.66
C TYR A 115 -1.50 -11.23 2.42
N GLU A 116 -1.44 -12.35 3.12
CA GLU A 116 -2.51 -12.82 4.00
C GLU A 116 -1.95 -13.46 5.27
N VAL A 117 -2.71 -13.36 6.36
CA VAL A 117 -2.42 -14.08 7.61
C VAL A 117 -3.35 -15.29 7.67
N VAL A 118 -2.79 -16.46 7.39
CA VAL A 118 -3.52 -17.75 7.46
C VAL A 118 -3.46 -18.28 8.88
N THR A 119 -4.58 -18.76 9.41
CA THR A 119 -4.61 -19.48 10.69
C THR A 119 -4.61 -20.97 10.41
N LYS A 120 -3.61 -21.68 10.93
CA LYS A 120 -3.50 -23.15 10.84
C LYS A 120 -4.49 -23.84 11.79
N GLU A 121 -4.63 -25.16 11.65
CA GLU A 121 -5.54 -25.98 12.48
C GLU A 121 -5.21 -25.94 13.97
N ASP A 122 -3.93 -25.77 14.32
CA ASP A 122 -3.44 -25.61 15.69
C ASP A 122 -3.63 -24.20 16.27
N GLY A 123 -4.19 -23.27 15.49
CA GLY A 123 -4.37 -21.86 15.84
C GLY A 123 -3.15 -20.98 15.59
N GLU A 124 -2.03 -21.54 15.12
CA GLU A 124 -0.84 -20.77 14.76
C GLU A 124 -1.12 -19.89 13.54
N LYS A 125 -0.73 -18.61 13.62
CA LYS A 125 -0.85 -17.67 12.50
C LYS A 125 0.41 -17.67 11.67
N ARG A 126 0.26 -17.80 10.35
CA ARG A 126 1.34 -17.78 9.37
C ARG A 126 1.14 -16.65 8.37
N PHE A 127 2.20 -15.91 8.10
CA PHE A 127 2.22 -14.92 7.03
C PHE A 127 2.48 -15.63 5.69
N GLN A 128 1.54 -15.53 4.77
CA GLN A 128 1.59 -16.15 3.44
C GLN A 128 1.77 -15.06 2.37
N ILE A 129 2.67 -15.31 1.43
CA ILE A 129 2.96 -14.41 0.30
C ILE A 129 2.58 -15.12 -1.00
N ASN A 130 1.48 -14.69 -1.60
CA ASN A 130 0.98 -15.14 -2.91
C ASN A 130 1.58 -14.27 -4.02
N ALA A 131 2.88 -14.44 -4.25
CA ALA A 131 3.68 -13.56 -5.11
C ALA A 131 3.19 -13.52 -6.57
N GLN A 132 2.50 -14.56 -7.04
CA GLN A 132 1.90 -14.62 -8.38
C GLN A 132 0.91 -13.46 -8.65
N ASN A 133 0.22 -12.98 -7.62
CA ASN A 133 -0.74 -11.88 -7.74
C ASN A 133 -0.07 -10.51 -7.83
N CYS A 134 1.25 -10.39 -7.68
CA CYS A 134 1.91 -9.10 -7.53
C CYS A 134 1.80 -8.22 -8.79
N VAL A 135 1.15 -7.07 -8.70
CA VAL A 135 1.03 -6.10 -9.81
C VAL A 135 2.16 -5.05 -9.86
N HIS A 136 3.27 -5.30 -9.16
CA HIS A 136 4.50 -4.48 -9.17
C HIS A 136 4.32 -3.01 -8.76
N CYS A 137 3.25 -2.67 -8.04
CA CYS A 137 2.96 -1.31 -7.56
C CYS A 137 3.98 -0.71 -6.57
N LYS A 138 4.85 -1.53 -5.98
CA LYS A 138 5.86 -1.17 -4.94
C LYS A 138 5.31 -0.64 -3.62
N THR A 139 3.99 -0.60 -3.43
CA THR A 139 3.37 -0.10 -2.18
C THR A 139 3.88 -0.81 -0.93
N CYS A 140 4.10 -2.13 -0.99
CA CYS A 140 4.56 -2.91 0.15
C CYS A 140 5.98 -2.56 0.60
N ASP A 141 6.87 -2.25 -0.33
CA ASP A 141 8.24 -1.78 -0.06
C ASP A 141 8.22 -0.40 0.62
N ILE A 142 7.33 0.48 0.15
CA ILE A 142 7.21 1.86 0.64
C ILE A 142 6.48 1.95 1.99
N LYS A 143 5.43 1.15 2.21
CA LYS A 143 4.45 1.37 3.29
C LYS A 143 4.57 0.44 4.48
N ASP A 144 5.36 -0.62 4.39
CA ASP A 144 5.59 -1.53 5.52
C ASP A 144 6.18 -0.76 6.71
N PRO A 145 5.48 -0.69 7.87
CA PRO A 145 5.95 0.07 9.03
C PRO A 145 7.29 -0.42 9.59
N ALA A 146 7.69 -1.66 9.27
CA ALA A 146 8.97 -2.22 9.68
C ALA A 146 10.08 -2.06 8.62
N GLN A 147 9.76 -1.59 7.41
CA GLN A 147 10.69 -1.59 6.26
C GLN A 147 11.36 -2.97 6.06
N ASN A 148 10.59 -4.04 6.24
CA ASN A 148 11.02 -5.42 6.22
C ASN A 148 10.84 -6.07 4.85
N ILE A 149 9.88 -5.59 4.06
CA ILE A 149 9.63 -6.05 2.69
C ILE A 149 10.52 -5.29 1.71
N THR A 150 11.31 -6.00 0.92
CA THR A 150 12.03 -5.45 -0.23
C THR A 150 11.48 -6.07 -1.51
N TRP A 151 11.01 -5.22 -2.42
CA TRP A 151 10.62 -5.66 -3.75
C TRP A 151 11.87 -5.76 -4.62
N VAL A 152 12.06 -6.92 -5.27
CA VAL A 152 13.03 -7.09 -6.34
C VAL A 152 12.30 -7.46 -7.63
N ALA A 153 12.95 -7.25 -8.77
CA ALA A 153 12.35 -7.67 -10.03
C ALA A 153 12.20 -9.21 -10.07
N PRO A 154 11.02 -9.75 -10.43
CA PRO A 154 10.87 -11.17 -10.72
C PRO A 154 11.57 -11.54 -12.04
N GLU A 155 11.47 -12.82 -12.41
CA GLU A 155 11.86 -13.26 -13.75
C GLU A 155 11.10 -12.47 -14.84
N GLY A 156 11.76 -12.27 -15.99
CA GLY A 156 11.19 -11.53 -17.11
C GLY A 156 9.88 -12.13 -17.60
N SER A 157 9.01 -11.30 -18.18
CA SER A 157 7.62 -11.63 -18.59
C SER A 157 6.61 -11.83 -17.46
N GLY A 158 7.04 -11.91 -16.19
CA GLY A 158 6.14 -11.89 -15.04
C GLY A 158 5.61 -10.48 -14.74
N GLY A 159 4.40 -10.40 -14.21
CA GLY A 159 3.74 -9.16 -13.82
C GLY A 159 2.45 -8.88 -14.59
N PRO A 160 1.91 -7.66 -14.47
CA PRO A 160 0.65 -7.29 -15.08
C PRO A 160 0.71 -7.18 -16.61
N THR A 161 -0.41 -7.48 -17.27
CA THR A 161 -0.59 -7.29 -18.72
C THR A 161 -1.57 -6.13 -18.95
N TYR A 162 -1.03 -4.94 -19.20
CA TYR A 162 -1.81 -3.71 -19.36
C TYR A 162 -1.74 -3.22 -20.82
N PRO A 163 -2.69 -3.61 -21.69
CA PRO A 163 -2.60 -3.28 -23.12
C PRO A 163 -2.79 -1.79 -23.41
N ASN A 164 -3.54 -1.06 -22.58
CA ASN A 164 -3.90 0.35 -22.80
C ASN A 164 -4.14 1.10 -21.47
N MET A 165 -3.45 0.71 -20.40
CA MET A 165 -3.56 1.39 -19.10
C MET A 165 -2.47 2.44 -18.91
#